data_AF-A0A6V7WM87-F1
#
_entry.id   AF-A0A6V7WM87-F1
#
_cell.length_a   1.000
_cell.length_b   1.000
_cell.length_c   1.000
_cell.angle_alpha   90.00
_cell.angle_beta   90.00
_cell.angle_gamma   90.00
#
_symmetry.space_group_name_H-M   'P 1'
#
loop_
_entity.id
_entity.type
_entity.pdbx_description
1 polymer ?
#
loop_
_entity_poly.entity_id
_entity_poly.type
_entity_poly.pdbx_seq_one_letter_code
_entity_poly.pdbx_strand_id
1 'polypeptide(L)'
;MITLRFFATGMQFRGLEYTFRRSHSTISLIVRRVFQALWSLREKYLTMPSTTEEWSNIAKGFEERWNMPFCIGALDGKLVRVRKPGKSGSLYHDYKHHFSLNLLALCDHRSYLNFTTINHT
;
A
#
# COMPACT_ATOMS: atom_id res chain seq x y z
N MET A 1 16.04 11.52 0.89
CA MET A 1 15.79 11.18 -0.53
C MET A 1 15.93 9.69 -0.88
N ILE A 2 16.88 8.92 -0.33
CA ILE A 2 17.12 7.51 -0.72
C ILE A 2 15.84 6.65 -0.61
N THR A 3 15.18 6.64 0.54
CA THR A 3 13.98 5.82 0.77
C THR A 3 12.80 6.23 -0.11
N LEU A 4 12.60 7.53 -0.34
CA LEU A 4 11.55 8.01 -1.24
C LEU A 4 11.78 7.54 -2.69
N ARG A 5 13.04 7.59 -3.16
CA ARG A 5 13.39 7.08 -4.48
C ARG A 5 13.17 5.56 -4.58
N PHE A 6 13.51 4.82 -3.54
CA PHE A 6 13.24 3.38 -3.44
C PHE A 6 11.73 3.09 -3.60
N PHE A 7 10.87 3.73 -2.81
CA PHE A 7 9.42 3.49 -2.89
C PHE A 7 8.79 3.96 -4.19
N ALA A 8 9.22 5.09 -4.74
CA ALA A 8 8.64 5.64 -5.97
C ALA A 8 9.00 4.82 -7.22
N THR A 9 10.18 4.19 -7.25
CA THR A 9 10.69 3.52 -8.47
C THR A 9 10.80 2.01 -8.35
N GLY A 10 10.77 1.44 -7.14
CA GLY A 10 11.03 0.02 -6.92
C GLY A 10 12.47 -0.41 -7.28
N MET A 11 13.39 0.53 -7.40
CA MET A 11 14.78 0.25 -7.80
C MET A 11 15.48 -0.65 -6.79
N GLN A 12 16.28 -1.61 -7.29
CA GLN A 12 17.10 -2.46 -6.43
C GLN A 12 18.16 -1.65 -5.67
N PHE A 13 18.58 -2.13 -4.51
CA PHE A 13 19.57 -1.44 -3.67
C PHE A 13 20.92 -1.21 -4.39
N ARG A 14 21.35 -2.09 -5.30
CA ARG A 14 22.54 -1.86 -6.15
C ARG A 14 22.40 -0.64 -7.07
N GLY A 15 21.21 -0.42 -7.63
CA GLY A 15 20.94 0.77 -8.45
C GLY A 15 20.94 2.05 -7.62
N LEU A 16 20.42 1.98 -6.39
CA LEU A 16 20.48 3.10 -5.45
C LEU A 16 21.90 3.40 -4.97
N GLU A 17 22.73 2.37 -4.78
CA GLU A 17 24.15 2.52 -4.44
C GLU A 17 24.91 3.32 -5.51
N TYR A 18 24.70 2.99 -6.78
CA TYR A 18 25.28 3.76 -7.88
C TYR A 18 24.79 5.22 -7.90
N THR A 19 23.49 5.42 -7.71
CA THR A 19 22.85 6.75 -7.76
C THR A 19 23.28 7.65 -6.60
N PHE A 20 23.29 7.13 -5.38
CA PHE A 20 23.53 7.90 -4.16
C PHE A 20 24.95 7.79 -3.62
N ARG A 21 25.81 6.97 -4.26
CA ARG A 21 27.21 6.72 -3.87
C ARG A 21 27.34 6.31 -2.39
N ARG A 22 26.42 5.46 -1.94
CA ARG A 22 26.40 4.91 -0.57
C ARG A 22 26.37 3.39 -0.64
N SER A 23 27.08 2.76 0.29
CA SER A 23 27.15 1.31 0.33
C SER A 23 25.77 0.68 0.49
N HIS A 24 25.63 -0.51 -0.08
CA HIS A 24 24.43 -1.33 0.03
C HIS A 24 23.94 -1.48 1.49
N SER A 25 24.85 -1.70 2.45
CA SER A 25 24.53 -1.87 3.86
C SER A 25 23.90 -0.61 4.48
N THR A 26 24.47 0.57 4.20
CA THR A 26 23.92 1.85 4.68
C THR A 26 22.55 2.14 4.06
N ILE A 27 22.37 1.88 2.77
CA ILE A 27 21.08 2.06 2.09
C ILE A 27 20.01 1.16 2.71
N SER A 28 20.31 -0.13 2.90
CA SER A 28 19.41 -1.09 3.52
C SER A 28 18.97 -0.63 4.92
N LEU A 29 19.93 -0.16 5.73
CA LEU A 29 19.64 0.36 7.08
C LEU A 29 18.74 1.60 7.04
N ILE A 30 19.02 2.56 6.16
CA ILE A 30 18.24 3.79 6.02
C ILE A 30 16.81 3.47 5.57
N VAL A 31 16.66 2.64 4.53
CA VAL A 31 15.34 2.23 4.02
C VAL A 31 14.53 1.55 5.12
N ARG A 32 15.15 0.63 5.87
CA ARG A 32 14.49 -0.08 6.97
C ARG A 32 14.06 0.86 8.10
N ARG A 33 14.93 1.77 8.54
CA ARG A 33 14.61 2.72 9.63
C ARG A 33 13.47 3.67 9.25
N VAL A 34 13.53 4.23 8.04
CA VAL A 34 12.48 5.12 7.55
C VAL A 34 11.17 4.36 7.38
N PHE A 35 11.20 3.14 6.84
CA PHE A 35 10.00 2.31 6.75
C PHE A 35 9.37 2.04 8.12
N GLN A 36 10.18 1.71 9.13
CA GLN A 36 9.69 1.49 10.50
C GLN A 36 9.04 2.75 11.08
N ALA A 37 9.63 3.93 10.87
CA ALA A 37 9.07 5.20 11.32
C ALA A 37 7.76 5.56 10.59
N LEU A 38 7.66 5.27 9.29
CA LEU A 38 6.40 5.43 8.55
C LEU A 38 5.35 4.42 9.04
N TRP A 39 5.75 3.19 9.29
CA TRP A 39 4.87 2.14 9.78
C TRP A 39 4.32 2.44 11.18
N SER A 40 5.08 3.12 12.05
CA SER A 40 4.56 3.57 13.35
C SER A 40 3.47 4.64 13.22
N LEU A 41 3.42 5.36 12.10
CA LEU A 41 2.38 6.37 11.84
C LEU A 41 1.12 5.78 11.19
N ARG A 42 1.11 4.49 10.85
CA ARG A 42 0.00 3.85 10.11
C ARG A 42 -1.35 4.04 10.78
N GLU A 43 -1.43 3.93 12.10
CA GLU A 43 -2.71 4.01 12.83
C GLU A 43 -3.32 5.42 12.78
N LYS A 44 -2.46 6.43 12.62
CA LYS A 44 -2.87 7.84 12.51
C LYS A 44 -3.38 8.21 11.12
N TYR A 45 -2.84 7.58 10.07
CA TYR A 45 -3.14 7.97 8.68
C TYR A 45 -3.95 6.94 7.89
N LEU A 46 -3.94 5.66 8.28
CA LEU A 46 -4.72 4.57 7.68
C LEU A 46 -5.85 4.18 8.63
N THR A 47 -6.73 5.13 8.91
CA THR A 47 -7.85 4.93 9.83
C THR A 47 -9.14 4.77 9.02
N MET A 48 -9.89 3.72 9.32
CA MET A 48 -11.21 3.54 8.73
C MET A 48 -12.25 4.39 9.44
N PRO A 49 -13.21 4.98 8.70
CA PRO A 49 -14.37 5.62 9.29
C PRO A 49 -15.13 4.59 10.12
N SER A 50 -15.48 4.98 11.34
CA SER A 50 -16.14 4.11 12.32
C SER A 50 -17.58 4.53 12.58
N THR A 51 -17.92 5.79 12.32
CA THR A 51 -19.24 6.36 12.58
C THR A 51 -20.04 6.59 11.29
N THR A 52 -21.37 6.51 11.39
CA THR A 52 -22.28 6.80 10.27
C THR A 52 -22.10 8.23 9.73
N GLU A 53 -21.76 9.17 10.61
CA GLU A 53 -21.49 10.57 10.25
C GLU A 53 -20.25 10.70 9.38
N GLU A 54 -19.14 10.02 9.73
CA GLU A 54 -17.93 10.01 8.91
C GLU A 54 -18.19 9.40 7.53
N TRP A 55 -18.93 8.29 7.46
CA TRP A 55 -19.33 7.68 6.20
C TRP A 55 -20.22 8.60 5.35
N SER A 56 -21.17 9.30 5.97
CA SER A 56 -22.03 10.27 5.30
C SER A 56 -21.21 11.45 4.75
N ASN A 57 -20.21 11.92 5.50
CA ASN A 57 -19.31 12.98 5.05
C ASN A 57 -18.47 12.55 3.85
N ILE A 58 -18.00 11.30 3.81
CA ILE A 58 -17.29 10.76 2.65
C ILE A 58 -18.22 10.70 1.43
N ALA A 59 -19.45 10.21 1.61
CA ALA A 59 -20.46 10.14 0.54
C ALA A 59 -20.77 11.50 -0.06
N LYS A 60 -20.99 12.51 0.78
CA LYS A 60 -21.18 13.90 0.32
C LYS A 60 -19.96 14.43 -0.42
N GLY A 61 -18.76 14.17 0.11
CA GLY A 61 -17.53 14.60 -0.55
C GLY A 61 -17.32 13.98 -1.94
N PHE A 62 -17.76 12.75 -2.15
CA PHE A 62 -17.74 12.12 -3.47
C PHE A 62 -18.79 12.71 -4.42
N GLU A 63 -19.98 13.00 -3.91
CA GLU A 63 -21.03 13.68 -4.68
C GLU A 63 -20.56 15.07 -5.14
N GLU A 64 -20.01 15.88 -4.23
CA GLU A 64 -19.57 17.25 -4.53
C GLU A 64 -18.39 17.33 -5.49
N ARG A 65 -17.40 16.42 -5.36
CA ARG A 65 -16.15 16.50 -6.15
C ARG A 65 -16.18 15.69 -7.43
N TRP A 66 -16.84 14.54 -7.39
CA TRP A 66 -16.76 13.53 -8.44
C TRP A 66 -18.12 13.21 -9.05
N ASN A 67 -19.21 13.86 -8.58
CA ASN A 67 -20.59 13.60 -9.01
C ASN A 67 -20.99 12.13 -8.85
N MET A 68 -20.50 11.48 -7.78
CA MET A 68 -20.78 10.09 -7.44
C MET A 68 -21.63 10.03 -6.16
N PRO A 69 -22.97 10.13 -6.27
CA PRO A 69 -23.85 10.10 -5.12
C PRO A 69 -23.76 8.75 -4.39
N PHE A 70 -23.86 8.78 -3.06
CA PHE A 70 -23.78 7.61 -2.16
C PHE A 70 -22.46 6.82 -2.22
N CYS A 71 -21.41 7.33 -2.88
CA CYS A 71 -20.12 6.66 -2.97
C CYS A 71 -19.34 6.81 -1.65
N ILE A 72 -19.08 5.69 -0.96
CA ILE A 72 -18.36 5.70 0.32
C ILE A 72 -16.85 5.45 0.20
N GLY A 73 -16.35 5.24 -1.02
CA GLY A 73 -14.94 5.00 -1.25
C GLY A 73 -14.65 4.41 -2.63
N ALA A 74 -13.43 4.60 -3.10
CA ALA A 74 -12.89 3.98 -4.29
C ALA A 74 -12.00 2.80 -3.87
N LEU A 75 -12.39 1.58 -4.22
CA LEU A 75 -11.66 0.36 -3.90
C LEU A 75 -10.88 -0.11 -5.14
N ASP A 76 -9.59 -0.37 -4.98
CA ASP A 76 -8.74 -0.99 -6.00
C ASP A 76 -7.92 -2.14 -5.41
N GLY A 77 -7.51 -3.08 -6.25
CA GLY A 77 -6.82 -4.30 -5.87
C GLY A 77 -5.61 -4.60 -6.76
N LYS A 78 -4.51 -5.03 -6.14
CA LYS A 78 -3.30 -5.46 -6.85
C LYS A 78 -2.84 -6.83 -6.38
N LEU A 79 -2.66 -7.74 -7.33
CA LEU A 79 -1.95 -9.00 -7.10
C LEU A 79 -0.44 -8.73 -7.03
N VAL A 80 0.12 -8.86 -5.84
CA VAL A 80 1.54 -8.72 -5.56
C VAL A 80 2.17 -10.11 -5.58
N ARG A 81 3.05 -10.36 -6.55
CA ARG A 81 3.80 -11.61 -6.62
C ARG A 81 4.71 -11.76 -5.41
N VAL A 82 4.66 -12.91 -4.78
CA VAL A 82 5.48 -13.30 -3.64
C VAL A 82 6.24 -14.58 -3.93
N ARG A 83 7.30 -14.82 -3.16
CA ARG A 83 7.93 -16.15 -3.14
C ARG A 83 6.97 -17.12 -2.47
N LYS A 84 6.87 -18.34 -3.00
CA LYS A 84 6.04 -19.41 -2.44
C LYS A 84 6.29 -19.53 -0.93
N PRO A 85 5.29 -19.24 -0.08
CA PRO A 85 5.44 -19.44 1.35
C PRO A 85 5.65 -20.94 1.64
N GLY A 86 6.49 -21.25 2.63
CA GLY A 86 6.73 -22.64 3.02
C GLY A 86 5.42 -23.32 3.46
N LYS A 87 5.23 -24.58 3.08
CA LYS A 87 4.05 -25.40 3.46
C LYS A 87 2.68 -24.81 3.03
N SER A 88 2.63 -23.89 2.06
CA SER A 88 1.39 -23.20 1.68
C SER A 88 0.53 -23.92 0.63
N GLY A 89 0.95 -25.07 0.11
CA GLY A 89 0.26 -25.75 -0.99
C GLY A 89 -0.01 -24.80 -2.17
N SER A 90 -1.28 -24.70 -2.56
CA SER A 90 -1.82 -23.81 -3.60
C SER A 90 -2.52 -22.55 -3.05
N LEU A 91 -2.46 -22.27 -1.74
CA LEU A 91 -3.22 -21.19 -1.09
C LEU A 91 -2.92 -19.77 -1.62
N TYR A 92 -1.75 -19.57 -2.20
CA TYR A 92 -1.35 -18.29 -2.80
C TYR A 92 -1.24 -18.40 -4.32
N HIS A 93 -1.68 -19.50 -4.90
CA HIS A 93 -1.47 -19.80 -6.30
C HIS A 93 -2.54 -19.08 -7.13
N ASP A 94 -2.12 -18.05 -7.85
CA ASP A 94 -3.01 -17.28 -8.70
C ASP A 94 -3.32 -18.01 -10.02
N TYR A 95 -4.31 -17.47 -10.75
CA TYR A 95 -4.72 -18.00 -12.06
C TYR A 95 -3.62 -17.89 -13.15
N LYS A 96 -2.56 -17.12 -12.89
CA LYS A 96 -1.40 -16.95 -13.79
C LYS A 96 -0.25 -17.87 -13.42
N HIS A 97 -0.48 -18.88 -12.59
CA HIS A 97 0.55 -19.82 -12.13
C HIS A 97 1.70 -19.18 -11.33
N HIS A 98 1.44 -18.06 -10.64
CA HIS A 98 2.38 -17.44 -9.70
C HIS A 98 1.87 -17.60 -8.27
N PHE A 99 2.77 -17.41 -7.30
CA PHE A 99 2.39 -17.20 -5.91
C PHE A 99 2.18 -15.70 -5.68
N SER A 100 0.99 -15.28 -5.25
CA SER A 100 0.61 -13.88 -5.14
C SER A 100 -0.22 -13.60 -3.88
N LEU A 101 -0.16 -12.36 -3.40
CA LEU A 101 -1.01 -11.80 -2.36
C LEU A 101 -1.95 -10.77 -2.99
N ASN A 102 -3.21 -10.74 -2.56
CA ASN A 102 -4.14 -9.71 -2.96
C ASN A 102 -4.02 -8.51 -2.01
N LEU A 103 -3.56 -7.37 -2.52
CA LEU A 103 -3.51 -6.10 -1.81
C LEU A 103 -4.71 -5.26 -2.24
N LEU A 104 -5.65 -5.04 -1.33
CA LEU A 104 -6.78 -4.13 -1.54
C LEU A 104 -6.49 -2.79 -0.88
N ALA A 105 -6.87 -1.69 -1.53
CA ALA A 105 -6.72 -0.34 -1.05
C ALA A 105 -8.02 0.44 -1.23
N LEU A 106 -8.51 1.07 -0.17
CA LEU A 106 -9.69 1.93 -0.17
C LEU A 106 -9.27 3.40 -0.02
N CYS A 107 -9.74 4.25 -0.92
CA CYS A 107 -9.50 5.68 -0.90
C CYS A 107 -10.78 6.49 -0.69
N ASP A 108 -10.67 7.65 -0.06
CA ASP A 108 -11.77 8.62 0.08
C ASP A 108 -11.88 9.61 -1.10
N HIS A 109 -12.85 10.52 -0.98
CA HIS A 109 -13.12 11.59 -1.95
C HIS A 109 -11.95 12.58 -2.13
N ARG A 110 -10.98 12.60 -1.19
CA ARG A 110 -9.77 13.44 -1.23
C ARG A 110 -8.56 12.67 -1.76
N SER A 111 -8.76 11.43 -2.20
CA SER A 111 -7.70 10.51 -2.61
C SER A 111 -6.73 10.12 -1.49
N TYR A 112 -7.18 10.21 -0.23
CA TYR A 112 -6.45 9.67 0.91
C TYR A 112 -6.78 8.19 1.09
N LEU A 113 -5.73 7.40 1.34
CA LEU A 113 -5.84 5.98 1.65
C LEU A 113 -6.38 5.82 3.07
N ASN A 114 -7.53 5.15 3.19
CA ASN A 114 -8.16 4.90 4.50
C ASN A 114 -7.87 3.49 5.00
N PHE A 115 -7.68 2.54 4.10
CA PHE A 115 -7.58 1.13 4.46
C PHE A 115 -6.83 0.31 3.44
N THR A 116 -6.06 -0.67 3.93
CA THR A 116 -5.39 -1.65 3.11
C THR A 116 -5.54 -3.05 3.71
N THR A 117 -6.06 -4.01 2.95
CA THR A 117 -6.14 -5.42 3.35
C THR A 117 -5.22 -6.28 2.50
N ILE A 118 -4.59 -7.26 3.13
CA ILE A 118 -3.78 -8.28 2.46
C ILE A 118 -4.47 -9.63 2.68
N ASN A 119 -5.02 -10.20 1.61
CA ASN A 119 -5.64 -11.51 1.63
C ASN A 119 -4.88 -12.50 0.73
N HIS A 120 -5.04 -13.80 1.02
CA HIS A 120 -4.67 -14.85 0.08
C HIS A 120 -5.68 -14.86 -1.08
N THR A 121 -5.23 -15.28 -2.26
CA THR A 121 -6.05 -15.43 -3.46
C THR A 121 -6.87 -16.71 -3.42
#